data_AF-A0A2V7JEX1-F1
#
_entry.id   AF-A0A2V7JEX1-F1
#
_cell.length_a   1.000
_cell.length_b   1.000
_cell.length_c   1.000
_cell.angle_alpha   90.00
_cell.angle_beta   90.00
_cell.angle_gamma   90.00
#
_symmetry.space_group_name_H-M   'P 1'
#
loop_
_entity.id
_entity.type
_entity.pdbx_description
1 polymer ?
#
loop_
_entity_poly.entity_id
_entity_poly.type
_entity_poly.pdbx_seq_one_letter_code
_entity_poly.pdbx_strand_id
1 'polypeptide(L)'
;MTLARRYLQGADIVLVEGFKAAPLPKIEVYRRAAGPEPIFDSKVHDPGDWVAIITDNPAYRADDVPVFRFADTAWLVTLANLAWDRAKILPP
;
A
#
# COMPACT_ATOMS: atom_id res chain seq x y z
N MET A 1 -12.17 6.02 -18.51
CA MET A 1 -13.15 5.54 -17.50
C MET A 1 -12.65 4.21 -16.93
N THR A 2 -12.26 4.17 -15.66
CA THR A 2 -11.53 3.06 -15.01
C THR A 2 -12.37 1.78 -14.90
N LEU A 3 -11.75 0.60 -15.09
CA LEU A 3 -12.38 -0.73 -15.01
C LEU A 3 -13.27 -0.92 -13.78
N ALA A 4 -12.83 -0.42 -12.63
CA ALA A 4 -13.58 -0.48 -11.37
C ALA A 4 -14.99 0.15 -11.49
N ARG A 5 -15.13 1.28 -12.19
CA ARG A 5 -16.44 1.93 -12.38
C ARG A 5 -17.39 1.13 -13.25
N ARG A 6 -16.86 0.37 -14.20
CA ARG A 6 -17.68 -0.37 -15.16
C ARG A 6 -18.08 -1.73 -14.62
N TYR A 7 -17.21 -2.37 -13.86
CA TYR A 7 -17.36 -3.78 -13.50
C TYR A 7 -17.50 -4.02 -12.00
N LEU A 8 -17.21 -3.03 -11.15
CA LEU A 8 -17.21 -3.16 -9.69
C LEU A 8 -18.09 -2.09 -9.03
N GLN A 9 -19.19 -1.69 -9.70
CA GLN A 9 -20.17 -0.78 -9.09
C GLN A 9 -20.76 -1.42 -7.83
N GLY A 10 -20.89 -0.62 -6.77
CA GLY A 10 -21.41 -1.08 -5.48
C GLY A 10 -20.37 -1.73 -4.55
N ALA A 11 -19.11 -1.88 -4.96
CA ALA A 11 -18.04 -2.27 -4.04
C ALA A 11 -17.65 -1.09 -3.14
N ASP A 12 -17.60 -1.32 -1.83
CA ASP A 12 -17.14 -0.31 -0.85
C ASP A 12 -15.64 -0.02 -0.98
N ILE A 13 -14.86 -1.04 -1.33
CA ILE A 13 -13.42 -0.94 -1.55
C ILE A 13 -12.99 -1.86 -2.70
N VAL A 14 -12.04 -1.37 -3.49
CA VAL A 14 -11.40 -2.14 -4.56
C VAL A 14 -9.92 -2.23 -4.27
N LEU A 15 -9.44 -3.44 -3.98
CA LEU A 15 -8.01 -3.74 -3.86
C LEU A 15 -7.47 -4.20 -5.20
N VAL A 16 -6.31 -3.69 -5.59
CA VAL A 16 -5.68 -4.01 -6.88
C VAL A 16 -4.26 -4.51 -6.66
N GLU A 17 -3.89 -5.58 -7.37
CA GLU A 17 -2.53 -6.15 -7.37
C GLU A 17 -1.87 -5.92 -8.73
N GLY A 18 -0.55 -5.65 -8.74
CA GLY A 18 0.24 -5.53 -9.97
C GLY A 18 0.29 -4.14 -10.64
N PHE A 19 -0.61 -3.20 -10.28
CA PHE A 19 -0.68 -1.83 -10.82
C PHE A 19 0.40 -0.88 -10.25
N LYS A 20 1.66 -1.32 -10.25
CA LYS A 20 2.78 -0.59 -9.63
C LYS A 20 2.99 0.81 -10.23
N ALA A 21 2.82 0.96 -11.54
CA ALA A 21 2.97 2.24 -12.25
C ALA A 21 1.72 3.15 -12.20
N ALA A 22 0.57 2.66 -11.72
CA ALA A 22 -0.64 3.49 -11.66
C ALA A 22 -0.57 4.47 -10.48
N PRO A 23 -1.07 5.71 -10.60
CA PRO A 23 -1.13 6.69 -9.50
C PRO A 23 -2.31 6.38 -8.58
N LEU A 24 -2.16 5.28 -7.83
CA LEU A 24 -3.09 4.76 -6.85
C LEU A 24 -2.35 4.59 -5.53
N PRO A 25 -3.00 4.87 -4.38
CA PRO A 25 -2.44 4.60 -3.06
C PRO A 25 -1.92 3.17 -2.96
N LYS A 26 -0.69 3.00 -2.50
CA LYS A 26 0.02 1.71 -2.51
C LYS A 26 0.26 1.20 -1.10
N ILE A 27 0.05 -0.09 -0.95
CA ILE A 27 0.58 -0.85 0.18
C ILE A 27 1.63 -1.77 -0.41
N GLU A 28 2.88 -1.63 0.03
CA GLU A 28 3.95 -2.51 -0.42
C GLU A 28 4.14 -3.67 0.56
N VAL A 29 4.17 -4.89 0.02
CA VAL A 29 4.61 -6.07 0.77
C VAL A 29 6.06 -6.37 0.40
N TYR A 30 6.99 -5.88 1.22
CA TYR A 30 8.43 -6.07 1.04
C TYR A 30 8.90 -7.30 1.82
N ARG A 31 9.15 -8.41 1.13
CA ARG A 31 9.74 -9.62 1.72
C ARG A 31 11.14 -9.86 1.18
N ARG A 32 12.11 -10.12 2.07
CA ARG A 32 13.50 -10.41 1.67
C ARG A 32 13.62 -11.64 0.77
N ALA A 33 12.68 -12.59 0.89
CA ALA A 33 12.62 -13.76 0.01
C ALA A 33 12.24 -13.42 -1.45
N ALA A 34 11.58 -12.28 -1.70
CA ALA A 34 11.21 -11.82 -3.03
C ALA A 34 12.26 -10.90 -3.67
N GLY A 35 13.13 -10.29 -2.86
CA GLY A 35 14.21 -9.43 -3.31
C GLY A 35 14.92 -8.72 -2.15
N PRO A 36 16.14 -8.22 -2.37
CA PRO A 36 16.93 -7.59 -1.30
C PRO A 36 16.37 -6.23 -0.88
N GLU A 37 15.76 -5.47 -1.80
CA GLU A 37 15.33 -4.08 -1.60
C GLU A 37 13.82 -3.93 -1.80
N PRO A 38 13.18 -2.95 -1.13
CA PRO A 38 11.82 -2.56 -1.44
C PRO A 38 11.72 -1.89 -2.82
N ILE A 39 10.50 -1.77 -3.32
CA ILE A 39 10.14 -0.98 -4.49
C ILE A 39 10.14 0.51 -4.12
N PHE A 40 9.66 0.86 -2.92
CA PHE A 40 9.70 2.24 -2.44
C PHE A 40 11.13 2.77 -2.35
N ASP A 41 11.32 3.99 -2.84
CA ASP A 41 12.57 4.75 -2.80
C ASP A 41 12.20 6.22 -2.70
N SER A 42 12.48 6.84 -1.55
CA SER A 42 12.10 8.22 -1.25
C SER A 42 12.73 9.26 -2.18
N LYS A 43 13.75 8.89 -2.96
CA LYS A 43 14.38 9.79 -3.95
C LYS A 43 13.56 9.95 -5.23
N VAL A 44 12.73 8.97 -5.56
CA VAL A 44 12.02 8.91 -6.85
C VAL A 44 10.52 8.70 -6.70
N HIS A 45 10.06 8.28 -5.52
CA HIS A 45 8.67 8.04 -5.21
C HIS A 45 8.16 9.09 -4.21
N ASP A 46 6.95 9.60 -4.44
CA ASP A 46 6.26 10.46 -3.47
C ASP A 46 5.74 9.60 -2.31
N PRO A 47 6.17 9.82 -1.05
CA PRO A 47 5.63 9.12 0.12
C PRO A 47 4.11 9.27 0.28
N GLY A 48 3.53 10.35 -0.26
CA GLY A 48 2.09 10.60 -0.34
C GLY A 48 1.30 9.56 -1.14
N ASP A 49 1.96 8.82 -2.03
CA ASP A 49 1.35 7.71 -2.79
C ASP A 49 1.45 6.36 -2.08
N TRP A 50 2.26 6.24 -1.00
CA TRP A 50 2.41 5.01 -0.23
C TRP A 50 1.63 5.12 1.09
N VAL A 51 0.63 4.27 1.23
CA VAL A 51 -0.13 4.10 2.48
C VAL A 51 0.78 3.51 3.55
N ALA A 52 1.48 2.42 3.23
CA ALA A 52 2.36 1.71 4.15
C ALA A 52 3.28 0.71 3.43
N ILE A 53 4.30 0.25 4.16
CA ILE A 53 5.14 -0.90 3.81
C ILE A 53 4.99 -1.97 4.89
N ILE A 54 4.73 -3.22 4.52
CA ILE A 54 4.73 -4.37 5.43
C ILE A 54 5.93 -5.26 5.09
N THR A 55 6.76 -5.58 6.09
CA THR A 55 8.01 -6.28 5.85
C THR A 55 8.39 -7.32 6.90
N ASP A 56 9.12 -8.34 6.44
CA ASP A 56 9.81 -9.34 7.26
C ASP A 56 11.28 -8.96 7.59
N ASN A 57 11.78 -7.80 7.12
CA ASN A 57 13.13 -7.33 7.37
C ASN A 57 13.19 -6.51 8.67
N PRO A 58 13.64 -7.04 9.84
CA PRO A 58 13.62 -6.35 11.14
C PRO A 58 14.35 -5.00 11.18
N ALA A 59 15.33 -4.80 10.29
CA ALA A 59 16.16 -3.60 10.24
C ALA A 59 15.57 -2.49 9.36
N TYR A 60 14.66 -2.82 8.43
CA TYR A 60 14.13 -1.83 7.48
C TYR A 60 13.35 -0.71 8.19
N ARG A 61 13.62 0.54 7.81
CA ARG A 61 12.96 1.76 8.27
C ARG A 61 12.73 2.68 7.08
N ALA A 62 11.64 3.42 7.11
CA ALA A 62 11.34 4.51 6.20
C ALA A 62 10.74 5.64 7.03
N ASP A 63 11.33 6.83 6.98
CA ASP A 63 10.92 7.95 7.84
C ASP A 63 9.60 8.58 7.37
N ASP A 64 9.35 8.54 6.06
CA ASP A 64 8.19 9.19 5.44
C ASP A 64 6.98 8.26 5.20
N VAL A 65 7.15 6.95 5.42
CA VAL A 65 6.11 5.94 5.14
C VAL A 65 5.97 4.97 6.33
N PRO A 66 4.75 4.74 6.84
CA PRO A 66 4.53 3.78 7.92
C PRO A 66 5.05 2.37 7.57
N VAL A 67 5.83 1.77 8.46
CA VAL A 67 6.37 0.42 8.30
C VAL A 67 5.78 -0.51 9.36
N PHE A 68 5.12 -1.58 8.92
CA PHE A 68 4.54 -2.61 9.78
C PHE A 68 5.27 -3.94 9.65
N ARG A 69 5.27 -4.74 10.72
CA ARG A 69 5.84 -6.09 10.69
C ARG A 69 4.71 -7.11 10.75
N PHE A 70 4.90 -8.23 10.05
CA PHE A 70 3.95 -9.34 10.11
C PHE A 70 3.78 -9.91 11.53
N ALA A 71 4.79 -9.73 12.39
CA ALA A 71 4.79 -10.19 13.77
C ALA A 71 4.13 -9.20 14.75
N ASP A 72 3.85 -7.96 14.34
CA ASP A 72 3.30 -6.95 15.25
C ASP A 72 1.83 -7.26 15.57
N THR A 73 1.46 -7.28 16.85
CA THR A 73 0.05 -7.42 17.22
C THR A 73 -0.74 -6.23 16.67
N ALA A 74 -1.91 -6.49 16.07
CA ALA A 74 -2.81 -5.50 15.47
C ALA A 74 -2.36 -4.81 14.17
N TRP A 75 -1.24 -5.22 13.55
CA TRP A 75 -0.76 -4.60 12.31
C TRP A 75 -1.84 -4.51 11.22
N LEU A 76 -2.65 -5.57 11.07
CA LEU A 76 -3.67 -5.65 10.03
C LEU A 76 -4.81 -4.66 10.27
N VAL A 77 -5.22 -4.46 11.53
CA VAL A 77 -6.28 -3.53 11.88
C VAL A 77 -5.82 -2.10 11.65
N THR A 78 -4.60 -1.76 12.10
CA THR A 78 -4.02 -0.44 11.87
C THR A 78 -3.84 -0.16 10.38
N LEU A 79 -3.34 -1.14 9.61
CA LEU A 79 -3.21 -1.02 8.17
C LEU A 79 -4.56 -0.81 7.49
N ALA A 80 -5.60 -1.57 7.89
CA ALA A 80 -6.93 -1.47 7.29
C ALA A 80 -7.52 -0.07 7.48
N ASN A 81 -7.43 0.49 8.69
CA ASN A 81 -7.89 1.86 8.97
C ASN A 81 -7.11 2.88 8.14
N LEU A 82 -5.78 2.78 8.10
CA LEU A 82 -4.95 3.69 7.32
C LEU A 82 -5.23 3.60 5.81
N ALA A 83 -5.47 2.39 5.30
CA ALA A 83 -5.81 2.14 3.91
C ALA A 83 -7.18 2.70 3.55
N TRP A 84 -8.13 2.62 4.47
CA TRP A 84 -9.46 3.23 4.33
C TRP A 84 -9.35 4.75 4.25
N ASP A 85 -8.64 5.38 5.19
CA ASP A 85 -8.48 6.84 5.25
C ASP A 85 -7.76 7.42 4.04
N ARG A 86 -6.79 6.68 3.49
CA ARG A 86 -6.01 7.08 2.32
C ARG A 86 -6.54 6.52 1.00
N ALA A 87 -7.71 5.88 1.00
CA ALA A 87 -8.28 5.30 -0.21
C ALA A 87 -8.61 6.39 -1.25
N LYS A 88 -8.32 6.10 -2.52
CA LYS A 88 -8.74 6.97 -3.62
C LYS A 88 -10.24 6.88 -3.81
N ILE A 89 -10.94 7.97 -3.55
CA ILE A 89 -12.39 8.05 -3.79
C ILE A 89 -12.67 8.02 -5.30
N LEU A 90 -13.52 7.09 -5.70
CA LEU A 90 -14.10 7.07 -7.03
C LEU A 90 -15.43 7.82 -6.95
N PRO A 91 -15.58 9.02 -7.56
CA PRO A 91 -16.89 9.68 -7.67
C PRO A 91 -17.92 8.75 -8.33
N PRO A 92 -19.23 9.06 -8.26
CA PRO A 92 -20.27 8.32 -8.97
C PRO A 92 -19.95 8.13 -10.46
#